data_AF-A0A7S2BRC2-F1
#
_entry.id   AF-A0A7S2BRC2-F1
#
_cell.length_a   1.000
_cell.length_b   1.000
_cell.length_c   1.000
_cell.angle_alpha   90.00
_cell.angle_beta   90.00
_cell.angle_gamma   90.00
#
_symmetry.space_group_name_H-M   'P 1'
#
loop_
_entity.id
_entity.type
_entity.pdbx_description
1 polymer ?
#
loop_
_entity_poly.entity_id
_entity_poly.type
_entity_poly.pdbx_seq_one_letter_code
_entity_poly.pdbx_strand_id
1 'polypeptide(L)'
;MNEFPGRYELHQAMTSVAVLSFQDSYFDFIYVDATHLYKDSKADIEAYWSKLRVGGVMAGDDYFMGYVDGAQYSFGVKDAVDEFFARKNHRVQLTSRAQMGAFTGGNFVMQQWYVLKCAE
;
A
#
# COMPACT_ATOMS: atom_id res chain seq x y z
N MET A 1 -17.04 1.97 -13.56
CA MET A 1 -16.02 2.42 -14.55
C MET A 1 -16.59 3.38 -15.60
N ASN A 2 -17.83 3.23 -16.11
CA ASN A 2 -18.37 4.12 -17.15
C ASN A 2 -18.61 5.60 -16.74
N GLU A 3 -18.49 5.94 -15.46
CA GLU A 3 -18.80 7.28 -14.94
C GLU A 3 -17.72 8.32 -15.24
N PHE A 4 -16.48 7.90 -15.54
CA PHE A 4 -15.33 8.79 -15.76
C PHE A 4 -14.46 8.37 -16.95
N PRO A 5 -14.99 8.37 -18.18
CA PRO A 5 -14.26 7.91 -19.36
C PRO A 5 -12.97 8.70 -19.59
N GLY A 6 -11.90 8.01 -19.98
CA GLY A 6 -10.59 8.60 -20.27
C GLY A 6 -9.78 9.04 -19.04
N ARG A 7 -10.31 8.85 -17.82
CA ARG A 7 -9.60 9.18 -16.56
C ARG A 7 -9.06 7.97 -15.82
N TYR A 8 -9.20 6.77 -16.39
CA TYR A 8 -8.68 5.54 -15.85
C TYR A 8 -8.26 4.60 -16.97
N GLU A 9 -7.28 3.76 -16.67
CA GLU A 9 -6.90 2.59 -17.45
C GLU A 9 -6.86 1.41 -16.49
N LEU A 10 -7.39 0.26 -16.92
CA LEU A 10 -7.36 -0.97 -16.12
C LEU A 10 -6.25 -1.88 -16.65
N HIS A 11 -5.25 -2.13 -15.80
CA HIS A 11 -4.22 -3.13 -16.07
C HIS A 11 -4.56 -4.42 -15.32
N GLN A 12 -5.03 -5.44 -16.04
CA GLN A 12 -5.37 -6.73 -15.44
C GLN A 12 -4.21 -7.73 -15.63
N ALA A 13 -3.30 -7.74 -14.66
CA ALA A 13 -2.19 -8.69 -14.61
C ALA A 13 -1.68 -8.84 -13.17
N MET A 14 -0.85 -9.86 -12.92
CA MET A 14 -0.10 -9.95 -11.66
C MET A 14 0.84 -8.74 -11.52
N THR A 15 1.10 -8.27 -10.30
CA THR A 15 2.04 -7.15 -10.03
C THR A 15 3.36 -7.32 -10.76
N SER A 16 3.94 -8.52 -10.72
CA SER A 16 5.21 -8.86 -11.38
C SER A 16 5.23 -8.64 -12.91
N VAL A 17 4.06 -8.58 -13.54
CA VAL A 17 3.89 -8.33 -14.97
C VAL A 17 3.41 -6.90 -15.21
N ALA A 18 2.41 -6.44 -14.47
CA ALA A 18 1.83 -5.10 -14.64
C ALA A 18 2.87 -3.99 -14.46
N VAL A 19 3.77 -4.14 -13.48
CA VAL A 19 4.78 -3.14 -13.14
C VAL A 19 5.76 -2.86 -14.28
N LEU A 20 5.94 -3.82 -15.21
CA LEU A 20 6.84 -3.70 -16.35
C LEU A 20 6.34 -2.70 -17.41
N SER A 21 5.04 -2.39 -17.39
CA SER A 21 4.42 -1.43 -18.31
C SER A 21 4.73 0.02 -17.95
N PHE A 22 5.33 0.26 -16.78
CA PHE A 22 5.62 1.60 -16.29
C PHE A 22 7.13 1.86 -16.22
N GLN A 23 7.53 3.02 -16.71
CA GLN A 23 8.90 3.50 -16.57
C GLN A 23 9.19 3.87 -15.11
N ASP A 24 10.46 3.97 -14.76
CA ASP A 24 10.84 4.49 -13.46
C ASP A 24 10.42 5.96 -13.33
N SER A 25 10.10 6.39 -12.11
CA SER A 25 9.60 7.75 -11.83
C SER A 25 8.36 8.18 -12.64
N TYR A 26 7.54 7.22 -13.08
CA TYR A 26 6.34 7.49 -13.87
C TYR A 26 5.18 8.08 -13.04
N PHE A 27 4.98 7.62 -11.80
CA PHE A 27 3.85 8.01 -10.97
C PHE A 27 4.19 9.15 -10.01
N ASP A 28 3.22 10.04 -9.80
CA ASP A 28 3.22 11.06 -8.74
C ASP A 28 2.76 10.50 -7.39
N PHE A 29 1.85 9.52 -7.46
CA PHE A 29 1.18 8.92 -6.31
C PHE A 29 0.90 7.44 -6.58
N ILE A 30 1.14 6.60 -5.59
CA ILE A 30 0.85 5.17 -5.62
C ILE A 30 0.11 4.80 -4.33
N TYR A 31 -1.04 4.13 -4.46
CA TYR A 31 -1.77 3.56 -3.35
C TYR A 31 -1.69 2.03 -3.44
N VAL A 32 -1.13 1.38 -2.42
CA VAL A 32 -0.97 -0.07 -2.32
C VAL A 32 -2.08 -0.63 -1.46
N ASP A 33 -2.95 -1.41 -2.08
CA ASP A 33 -4.07 -2.13 -1.45
C ASP A 33 -4.01 -3.60 -1.92
N ALA A 34 -2.94 -4.28 -1.48
CA ALA A 34 -2.61 -5.64 -1.87
C ALA A 34 -3.44 -6.66 -1.07
N THR A 35 -2.91 -7.87 -0.89
CA THR A 35 -3.41 -8.73 0.19
C THR A 35 -2.90 -8.22 1.53
N HIS A 36 -3.50 -8.69 2.62
CA HIS A 36 -3.03 -8.36 3.98
C HIS A 36 -1.81 -9.21 4.40
N LEU A 37 -1.26 -10.04 3.51
CA LEU A 37 -0.12 -10.91 3.78
C LEU A 37 1.19 -10.19 3.50
N TYR A 38 2.13 -10.29 4.43
CA TYR A 38 3.47 -9.71 4.34
C TYR A 38 4.14 -9.87 2.97
N LYS A 39 4.12 -11.09 2.41
CA LYS A 39 4.84 -11.41 1.16
C LYS A 39 4.30 -10.62 -0.03
N ASP A 40 2.98 -10.50 -0.12
CA ASP A 40 2.32 -9.85 -1.25
C ASP A 40 2.41 -8.33 -1.10
N SER A 41 2.15 -7.79 0.10
CA SER A 41 2.30 -6.35 0.35
C SER A 41 3.74 -5.89 0.11
N LYS A 42 4.74 -6.67 0.56
CA LYS A 42 6.16 -6.36 0.32
C LYS A 42 6.50 -6.41 -1.17
N ALA A 43 6.03 -7.42 -1.90
CA ALA A 43 6.28 -7.55 -3.32
C ALA A 43 5.73 -6.34 -4.11
N ASP A 44 4.54 -5.88 -3.77
CA ASP A 44 3.93 -4.71 -4.41
C ASP A 44 4.67 -3.42 -4.08
N ILE A 45 5.02 -3.19 -2.81
CA ILE A 45 5.80 -2.03 -2.35
C ILE A 45 7.16 -1.99 -3.08
N GLU A 46 7.89 -3.11 -3.09
CA GLU A 46 9.21 -3.22 -3.73
C GLU A 46 9.14 -2.99 -5.24
N ALA A 47 8.18 -3.61 -5.91
CA ALA A 47 8.01 -3.51 -7.36
C ALA A 47 7.72 -2.06 -7.80
N TYR A 48 6.82 -1.38 -7.07
CA TYR A 48 6.35 -0.05 -7.45
C TYR A 48 7.18 1.11 -6.90
N TRP A 49 8.11 0.88 -5.98
CA TRP A 49 8.93 1.96 -5.40
C TRP A 49 9.77 2.72 -6.43
N SER A 50 10.35 2.02 -7.40
CA SER A 50 11.11 2.64 -8.51
C SER A 50 10.21 3.44 -9.46
N LYS A 51 8.92 3.08 -9.52
CA LYS A 51 7.92 3.70 -10.40
C LYS A 51 7.39 5.01 -9.83
N LEU A 52 7.54 5.23 -8.53
CA LEU A 52 7.25 6.49 -7.87
C LEU A 52 8.42 7.48 -8.07
N ARG A 53 8.13 8.70 -8.52
CA ARG A 53 9.17 9.75 -8.62
C ARG A 53 9.58 10.30 -7.25
N VAL A 54 10.78 10.88 -7.17
CA VAL A 54 11.17 11.71 -6.03
C VAL A 54 10.21 12.90 -5.89
N GLY A 55 9.77 13.17 -4.67
CA GLY A 55 8.70 14.10 -4.33
C GLY A 55 7.29 13.48 -4.38
N GLY A 56 7.16 12.24 -4.86
CA GLY A 56 5.90 11.50 -4.88
C GLY A 56 5.55 10.86 -3.53
N VAL A 57 4.31 10.40 -3.41
CA VAL A 57 3.80 9.72 -2.21
C VAL A 57 3.40 8.29 -2.52
N MET A 58 3.91 7.34 -1.72
CA MET A 58 3.37 5.98 -1.65
C MET A 58 2.50 5.88 -0.39
N ALA A 59 1.30 5.34 -0.50
CA ALA A 59 0.38 5.16 0.62
C ALA A 59 -0.27 3.78 0.58
N GLY A 60 -0.93 3.40 1.66
CA GLY A 60 -1.73 2.17 1.73
C GLY A 60 -2.54 2.08 3.02
N ASP A 61 -3.35 1.04 3.10
CA ASP A 61 -4.17 0.72 4.28
C ASP A 61 -3.55 -0.42 5.12
N ASP A 62 -4.31 -0.90 6.10
CA ASP A 62 -4.05 -2.09 6.89
C ASP A 62 -2.70 -2.07 7.62
N TYR A 63 -2.24 -0.91 8.08
CA TYR A 63 -1.00 -0.79 8.87
C TYR A 63 -1.20 -1.44 10.26
N PHE A 64 -1.18 -2.77 10.26
CA PHE A 64 -1.50 -3.63 11.37
C PHE A 64 -0.65 -4.91 11.26
N MET A 65 -0.34 -5.49 12.41
CA MET A 65 0.33 -6.78 12.54
C MET A 65 -0.42 -7.58 13.60
N GLY A 66 -0.85 -8.79 13.23
CA GLY A 66 -1.51 -9.70 14.16
C GLY A 66 -2.62 -10.51 13.52
N TYR A 67 -3.10 -11.51 14.25
CA TYR A 67 -4.22 -12.34 13.85
C TYR A 67 -5.52 -11.53 13.81
N VAL A 68 -6.28 -11.64 12.73
CA VAL A 68 -7.59 -11.00 12.57
C VAL A 68 -8.65 -12.08 12.51
N ASP A 69 -9.48 -12.18 13.56
CA ASP A 69 -10.52 -13.20 13.66
C ASP A 69 -11.48 -13.18 12.47
N GLY A 70 -11.91 -11.99 12.00
CA GLY A 70 -12.80 -11.90 10.83
C GLY A 70 -12.18 -12.42 9.54
N ALA A 71 -10.85 -12.37 9.41
CA ALA A 71 -10.11 -12.82 8.24
C ALA A 71 -9.58 -14.26 8.39
N GLN A 72 -9.48 -14.78 9.62
CA GLN A 72 -8.94 -16.09 9.97
C GLN A 72 -7.44 -16.28 9.65
N TYR A 73 -6.67 -15.20 9.52
CA TYR A 73 -5.21 -15.25 9.36
C TYR A 73 -4.53 -13.99 9.93
N SER A 74 -3.20 -14.01 9.99
CA SER A 74 -2.39 -12.89 10.48
C SER A 74 -2.06 -11.89 9.38
N PHE A 75 -2.33 -10.63 9.65
CA PHE A 75 -1.94 -9.52 8.80
C PHE A 75 -0.44 -9.24 9.00
N GLY A 76 0.25 -8.92 7.90
CA GLY A 76 1.69 -8.67 7.88
C GLY A 76 2.09 -7.40 7.14
N VAL A 77 1.13 -6.51 6.86
CA VAL A 77 1.36 -5.27 6.08
C VAL A 77 2.30 -4.33 6.83
N LYS A 78 2.12 -4.16 8.14
CA LYS A 78 3.00 -3.30 8.96
C LYS A 78 4.47 -3.74 8.87
N ASP A 79 4.73 -5.05 8.96
CA ASP A 79 6.09 -5.58 8.86
C ASP A 79 6.71 -5.36 7.47
N ALA A 80 5.91 -5.52 6.40
CA ALA A 80 6.35 -5.27 5.04
C ALA A 80 6.75 -3.80 4.83
N VAL A 81 5.91 -2.87 5.30
CA VAL A 81 6.12 -1.42 5.21
C VAL A 81 7.37 -1.03 6.03
N ASP A 82 7.43 -1.41 7.30
CA ASP A 82 8.52 -1.02 8.18
C ASP A 82 9.86 -1.56 7.71
N GLU A 83 9.93 -2.84 7.34
CA GLU A 83 11.18 -3.44 6.89
C GLU A 83 11.70 -2.77 5.62
N PHE A 84 10.83 -2.55 4.64
CA PHE A 84 11.25 -1.94 3.37
C PHE A 84 11.72 -0.50 3.57
N PHE A 85 10.93 0.32 4.27
CA PHE A 85 11.25 1.75 4.41
C PHE A 85 12.35 2.04 5.42
N ALA A 86 12.57 1.17 6.42
CA ALA A 86 13.76 1.23 7.26
C ALA A 86 15.04 1.05 6.43
N ARG A 87 15.06 0.09 5.49
CA ARG A 87 16.22 -0.13 4.59
C ARG A 87 16.43 1.02 3.61
N LYS A 88 15.33 1.64 3.16
CA LYS A 88 15.37 2.80 2.26
C LYS A 88 15.71 4.11 2.97
N ASN A 89 15.69 4.13 4.30
CA ASN A 89 15.86 5.33 5.12
C ASN A 89 14.77 6.39 4.86
N HIS A 90 13.52 5.92 4.72
CA HIS A 90 12.35 6.79 4.58
C HIS A 90 11.45 6.67 5.80
N ARG A 91 10.91 7.81 6.23
CA ARG A 91 10.00 7.86 7.37
C ARG A 91 8.60 7.42 6.94
N VAL A 92 8.10 6.38 7.59
CA VAL A 92 6.69 6.00 7.55
C VAL A 92 5.87 6.97 8.39
N GLN A 93 4.83 7.53 7.80
CA GLN A 93 3.86 8.39 8.47
C GLN A 93 2.55 7.62 8.62
N LEU A 94 1.90 7.81 9.75
CA LEU A 94 0.62 7.17 10.04
C LEU A 94 -0.50 8.19 9.94
N THR A 95 -1.61 7.76 9.34
CA THR A 95 -2.88 8.48 9.43
C THR A 95 -3.92 7.52 9.96
N SER A 96 -4.87 8.03 10.71
CA SER A 96 -5.93 7.19 11.28
C SER A 96 -7.26 7.83 10.99
N ARG A 97 -8.21 7.02 10.53
CA ARG A 97 -9.62 7.41 10.50
C ARG A 97 -10.35 6.56 11.51
N ALA A 98 -11.15 7.19 12.36
CA ALA A 98 -12.13 6.44 13.14
C ALA A 98 -13.10 5.77 12.15
N GLN A 99 -13.03 4.46 12.03
CA GLN A 99 -13.98 3.66 11.28
C GLN A 99 -14.83 2.85 12.26
N MET A 100 -16.11 2.76 11.94
CA MET A 100 -17.00 1.82 12.60
C MET A 100 -16.61 0.43 12.10
N GLY A 101 -16.18 -0.47 12.98
CA GLY A 101 -15.71 -1.79 12.58
C GLY A 101 -16.85 -2.58 11.93
N ALA A 102 -16.79 -2.79 10.61
CA ALA A 102 -17.80 -3.54 9.86
C ALA A 102 -17.95 -4.99 10.37
N PHE A 103 -16.98 -5.50 11.13
CA PHE A 103 -16.88 -6.89 11.56
C PHE A 103 -16.96 -7.11 13.09
N THR A 104 -16.87 -6.07 13.92
CA THR A 104 -16.76 -6.22 15.38
C THR A 104 -17.81 -5.46 16.19
N GLY A 105 -18.64 -4.63 15.56
CA GLY A 105 -19.65 -3.82 16.25
C GLY A 105 -19.06 -2.77 17.22
N GLY A 106 -17.73 -2.62 17.24
CA GLY A 106 -16.98 -1.67 18.04
C GLY A 106 -16.20 -0.67 17.19
N ASN A 107 -15.76 0.42 17.81
CA ASN A 107 -14.83 1.37 17.18
C ASN A 107 -13.45 0.70 17.06
N PHE A 108 -13.01 0.41 15.84
CA PHE A 108 -11.65 -0.01 15.57
C PHE A 108 -10.98 1.06 14.69
N VAL A 109 -9.74 1.40 15.01
CA VAL A 109 -8.94 2.33 14.22
C VAL A 109 -7.94 1.53 13.40
N MET A 110 -8.29 1.24 12.14
CA MET A 110 -7.28 0.78 11.16
C MET A 110 -6.39 1.97 10.85
N GLN A 111 -5.10 1.81 11.11
CA GLN A 111 -4.10 2.81 10.73
C GLN A 111 -3.79 2.66 9.25
N GLN A 112 -3.78 3.78 8.54
CA GLN A 112 -3.25 3.90 7.20
C GLN A 112 -1.83 4.43 7.27
N TRP A 113 -1.07 4.23 6.21
CA TRP A 113 0.32 4.65 6.14
C TRP A 113 0.60 5.41 4.85
N TYR A 114 1.58 6.30 4.91
CA TYR A 114 2.18 6.88 3.71
C TYR A 114 3.65 7.21 3.92
N VAL A 115 4.39 7.30 2.82
CA VAL A 115 5.79 7.68 2.74
C VAL A 115 5.96 8.72 1.64
N LEU A 116 6.63 9.82 1.95
CA LEU A 116 7.11 10.77 0.97
C LEU A 116 8.47 10.30 0.43
N LYS A 117 8.58 10.07 -0.89
CA LYS A 117 9.84 9.65 -1.52
C LYS A 117 10.78 10.84 -1.65
N CYS A 118 11.66 11.06 -0.67
CA CYS A 118 12.60 12.18 -0.68
C CYS A 118 13.89 11.92 -1.50
N ALA A 119 14.18 10.64 -1.78
CA ALA A 119 15.35 10.14 -2.52
C ALA A 119 15.08 8.68 -2.98
N GLU A 120 15.98 8.10 -3.78
CA GLU A 120 15.95 6.69 -4.23
C GLU A 120 16.28 5.66 -3.15
#